data_AF-A0A356E200-F1
#
_entry.id   AF-A0A356E200-F1
#
_cell.length_a   1.000
_cell.length_b   1.000
_cell.length_c   1.000
_cell.angle_alpha   90.00
_cell.angle_beta   90.00
_cell.angle_gamma   90.00
#
_symmetry.space_group_name_H-M   'P 1'
#
loop_
_entity.id
_entity.type
_entity.pdbx_description
1 polymer ?
#
loop_
_entity_poly.entity_id
_entity_poly.type
_entity_poly.pdbx_seq_one_letter_code
_entity_poly.pdbx_strand_id
1 'polypeptide(L)'
;MDIRRLRLWESRNATVLSNDLIRVLLEDQGGMVLELSAITPQGGRLNAHLIPHYRGTGTSVFSDENAEYWKNSPYLYQKSGSYFSFPNYGPAYESDQGTQEQSGFTASSYWMVERYGTDPEFGGVWLMSMVRNRKAHWTVRKIDMLLPNQPVHYSALFITNNAQEDLIANTTWNNELGSPFLESGCVLNASADLWATGRDDQLIGASSRLVAEVQFDDWKKAPLKSGGTVDLTEVPPPIGKTDFISG
;
A
#
# COMPACT_ATOMS: atom_id res chain seq x y z
N MET A 1 15.47 -15.61 13.85
CA MET A 1 14.92 -15.37 12.48
C MET A 1 13.97 -16.49 12.07
N ASP A 2 12.83 -16.14 11.47
CA ASP A 2 11.74 -17.07 11.12
C ASP A 2 11.15 -16.71 9.75
N ILE A 3 10.84 -17.73 8.95
CA ILE A 3 10.04 -17.61 7.75
C ILE A 3 9.09 -18.79 7.63
N ARG A 4 7.80 -18.49 7.50
CA ARG A 4 6.79 -19.53 7.42
C ARG A 4 5.53 -19.08 6.72
N ARG A 5 4.85 -20.05 6.11
CA ARG A 5 3.53 -19.88 5.51
C ARG A 5 2.47 -20.13 6.56
N LEU A 6 1.40 -19.35 6.51
CA LEU A 6 0.24 -19.54 7.37
C LEU A 6 -1.06 -19.28 6.62
N ARG A 7 -2.11 -19.91 7.12
CA ARG A 7 -3.49 -19.65 6.77
C ARG A 7 -3.99 -18.50 7.65
N LEU A 8 -4.46 -17.42 7.03
CA LEU A 8 -4.76 -16.18 7.74
C LEU A 8 -6.24 -16.10 8.11
N TRP A 9 -7.13 -16.02 7.12
CA TRP A 9 -8.58 -16.18 7.27
C TRP A 9 -9.13 -17.07 6.18
N GLU A 10 -10.15 -17.89 6.49
CA GLU A 10 -10.80 -18.78 5.53
C GLU A 10 -9.80 -19.42 4.55
N SER A 11 -9.82 -19.13 3.26
CA SER A 11 -8.91 -19.72 2.26
C SER A 11 -7.69 -18.84 1.93
N ARG A 12 -7.51 -17.71 2.61
CA ARG A 12 -6.41 -16.77 2.38
C ARG A 12 -5.13 -17.22 3.08
N ASN A 13 -4.01 -16.97 2.40
CA ASN A 13 -2.69 -17.38 2.84
C ASN A 13 -1.75 -16.18 2.94
N ALA A 14 -0.76 -16.33 3.81
CA ALA A 14 0.25 -15.32 4.04
C ALA A 14 1.61 -15.93 4.37
N THR A 15 2.65 -15.10 4.27
CA THR A 15 3.99 -15.41 4.74
C THR A 15 4.34 -14.49 5.89
N VAL A 16 4.91 -15.07 6.95
CA VAL A 16 5.58 -14.32 8.02
C VAL A 16 7.06 -14.29 7.74
N LEU A 17 7.68 -13.11 7.81
CA LEU A 17 9.12 -12.91 7.92
C LEU A 17 9.43 -12.31 9.29
N SER A 18 10.49 -12.76 9.96
CA SER A 18 10.93 -12.17 11.24
C SER A 18 12.45 -12.23 11.38
N ASN A 19 13.06 -11.13 11.83
CA ASN A 19 14.50 -11.04 12.12
C ASN A 19 14.80 -10.71 13.59
N ASP A 20 13.90 -11.12 14.48
CA ASP A 20 13.94 -10.95 15.93
C ASP A 20 13.73 -9.49 16.40
N LEU A 21 14.01 -8.49 15.55
CA LEU A 21 13.69 -7.07 15.79
C LEU A 21 12.27 -6.73 15.33
N ILE A 22 11.95 -7.11 14.10
CA ILE A 22 10.66 -6.84 13.46
C ILE A 22 10.05 -8.10 12.88
N ARG A 23 8.73 -8.07 12.71
CA ARG A 23 7.94 -9.06 11.98
C ARG A 23 7.22 -8.38 10.83
N VAL A 24 7.17 -9.07 9.71
CA VAL A 24 6.38 -8.71 8.55
C VAL A 24 5.38 -9.83 8.25
N LEU A 25 4.11 -9.48 7.98
CA LEU A 25 3.08 -10.41 7.53
C LEU A 25 2.60 -9.99 6.14
N LEU A 26 2.86 -10.83 5.14
CA LEU A 26 2.53 -10.57 3.75
C LEU A 26 1.41 -11.50 3.28
N GLU A 27 0.26 -10.94 2.93
CA GLU A 27 -0.87 -11.68 2.37
C GLU A 27 -0.70 -11.86 0.86
N ASP A 28 -1.07 -13.03 0.35
CA ASP A 28 -0.99 -13.31 -1.08
C ASP A 28 -2.03 -12.49 -1.86
N GLN A 29 -3.20 -12.23 -1.27
CA GLN A 29 -4.21 -11.34 -1.82
C GLN A 29 -3.72 -9.88 -1.78
N GLY A 30 -3.51 -9.32 -2.97
CA GLY A 30 -3.03 -7.95 -3.18
C GLY A 30 -1.55 -7.77 -2.89
N GLY A 31 -0.86 -8.81 -2.40
CA GLY A 31 0.54 -8.71 -2.00
C GLY A 31 0.74 -7.77 -0.82
N MET A 32 -0.31 -7.63 0.00
CA MET A 32 -0.46 -6.66 1.06
C MET A 32 0.46 -7.00 2.23
N VAL A 33 1.19 -6.02 2.73
CA VAL A 33 1.97 -6.11 3.95
C VAL A 33 1.07 -5.68 5.10
N LEU A 34 0.37 -6.61 5.71
CA LEU A 34 -0.61 -6.34 6.77
C LEU A 34 0.05 -5.88 8.07
N GLU A 35 1.20 -6.48 8.37
CA GLU A 35 1.93 -6.25 9.61
C GLU A 35 3.35 -5.84 9.29
N LEU A 36 3.81 -4.77 9.92
CA LEU A 36 5.20 -4.42 10.14
C LEU A 36 5.29 -4.04 11.62
N SER A 37 5.71 -4.98 12.48
CA SER A 37 5.63 -4.81 13.92
C SER A 37 6.92 -5.11 14.66
N ALA A 38 7.14 -4.39 15.76
CA ALA A 38 8.22 -4.63 16.71
C ALA A 38 7.66 -5.06 18.07
N ILE A 39 8.48 -5.76 18.86
CA ILE A 39 8.14 -6.14 20.24
C ILE A 39 8.38 -4.94 21.16
N THR A 40 7.40 -4.60 21.99
CA THR A 40 7.52 -3.55 23.01
C THR A 40 8.24 -4.08 24.25
N PRO A 41 8.82 -3.22 25.10
CA PRO A 41 9.46 -3.66 26.35
C PRO A 41 8.54 -4.49 27.27
N GLN A 42 7.22 -4.33 27.15
CA GLN A 42 6.20 -5.07 27.91
C GLN A 42 5.81 -6.41 27.27
N GLY A 43 6.44 -6.79 26.16
CA GLY A 43 6.21 -8.06 25.45
C GLY A 43 5.04 -8.04 24.44
N GLY A 44 4.36 -6.90 24.28
CA GLY A 44 3.35 -6.71 23.23
C GLY A 44 3.98 -6.50 21.85
N ARG A 45 3.19 -6.58 20.78
CA ARG A 45 3.62 -6.16 19.44
C ARG A 45 2.91 -4.87 19.04
N LEU A 46 3.68 -3.93 18.50
CA LEU A 46 3.15 -2.67 18.00
C LEU A 46 3.29 -2.65 16.48
N ASN A 47 2.16 -2.63 15.76
CA ASN A 47 2.11 -2.66 14.30
C ASN A 47 2.10 -1.24 13.72
N ALA A 48 2.99 -0.95 12.78
CA ALA A 48 3.03 0.33 12.07
C ALA A 48 1.89 0.49 11.06
N HIS A 49 1.44 -0.61 10.49
CA HIS A 49 0.50 -0.61 9.37
C HIS A 49 -0.96 -0.47 9.82
N LEU A 50 -1.73 0.30 9.05
CA LEU A 50 -3.17 0.40 9.20
C LEU A 50 -3.81 -0.93 8.81
N ILE A 51 -4.61 -1.48 9.72
CA ILE A 51 -5.54 -2.57 9.42
C ILE A 51 -6.94 -1.96 9.52
N PRO A 52 -7.58 -1.60 8.39
CA PRO A 52 -8.89 -0.99 8.44
C PRO A 52 -9.91 -1.90 9.11
N HIS A 53 -10.76 -1.35 9.98
CA HIS A 53 -11.81 -2.11 10.66
C HIS A 53 -12.82 -2.75 9.69
N TYR A 54 -12.92 -2.19 8.49
CA TYR A 54 -13.79 -2.65 7.42
C TYR A 54 -13.12 -3.64 6.45
N ARG A 55 -11.88 -4.06 6.72
CA ARG A 55 -11.19 -5.07 5.90
C ARG A 55 -12.02 -6.35 5.84
N GLY A 56 -12.24 -6.88 4.65
CA GLY A 56 -12.92 -8.16 4.45
C GLY A 56 -12.06 -9.33 4.92
N THR A 57 -12.66 -10.26 5.66
CA THR A 57 -11.98 -11.47 6.18
C THR A 57 -12.38 -12.76 5.43
N GLY A 58 -13.35 -12.71 4.53
CA GLY A 58 -13.78 -13.86 3.74
C GLY A 58 -12.83 -14.18 2.59
N THR A 59 -13.11 -15.27 1.87
CA THR A 59 -12.28 -15.76 0.75
C THR A 59 -12.07 -14.72 -0.36
N SER A 60 -13.13 -14.03 -0.76
CA SER A 60 -13.13 -13.01 -1.81
C SER A 60 -14.33 -12.09 -1.65
N VAL A 61 -14.24 -10.87 -2.18
CA VAL A 61 -15.38 -9.94 -2.22
C VAL A 61 -16.58 -10.56 -2.95
N PHE A 62 -16.33 -11.39 -3.98
CA PHE A 62 -17.39 -11.98 -4.81
C PHE A 62 -18.16 -13.12 -4.12
N SER A 63 -17.62 -13.64 -3.02
CA SER A 63 -18.29 -14.67 -2.20
C SER A 63 -18.89 -14.09 -0.92
N ASP A 64 -18.69 -12.81 -0.66
CA ASP A 64 -19.17 -12.15 0.56
C ASP A 64 -20.62 -11.68 0.34
N GLU A 65 -21.53 -12.01 1.26
CA GLU A 65 -22.93 -11.59 1.17
C GLU A 65 -23.09 -10.07 1.22
N ASN A 66 -22.10 -9.35 1.80
CA ASN A 66 -22.06 -7.90 1.85
C ASN A 66 -21.12 -7.27 0.81
N ALA A 67 -20.84 -7.95 -0.31
CA ALA A 67 -19.93 -7.50 -1.37
C ALA A 67 -20.16 -6.03 -1.81
N GLU A 68 -21.42 -5.58 -1.81
CA GLU A 68 -21.80 -4.22 -2.18
C GLU A 68 -21.21 -3.15 -1.25
N TYR A 69 -20.94 -3.47 0.02
CA TYR A 69 -20.25 -2.56 0.94
C TYR A 69 -18.88 -2.14 0.40
N TRP A 70 -18.15 -3.09 -0.20
CA TRP A 70 -16.86 -2.83 -0.88
C TRP A 70 -17.03 -2.51 -2.36
N LYS A 71 -18.26 -2.23 -2.82
CA LYS A 71 -18.58 -1.96 -4.23
C LYS A 71 -18.11 -3.06 -5.17
N ASN A 72 -18.10 -4.32 -4.70
CA ASN A 72 -17.56 -5.46 -5.42
C ASN A 72 -16.07 -5.33 -5.81
N SER A 73 -15.31 -4.46 -5.14
CA SER A 73 -13.89 -4.22 -5.44
C SER A 73 -12.98 -5.13 -4.61
N PRO A 74 -12.19 -6.03 -5.24
CA PRO A 74 -11.20 -6.83 -4.53
C PRO A 74 -10.15 -5.98 -3.83
N TYR A 75 -9.73 -4.86 -4.44
CA TYR A 75 -8.82 -3.91 -3.80
C TYR A 75 -9.39 -3.40 -2.47
N LEU A 76 -10.61 -2.82 -2.46
CA LEU A 76 -11.20 -2.29 -1.23
C LEU A 76 -11.40 -3.37 -0.16
N TYR A 77 -11.76 -4.58 -0.59
CA TYR A 77 -11.96 -5.73 0.29
C TYR A 77 -10.68 -6.14 1.03
N GLN A 78 -9.54 -6.09 0.34
CA GLN A 78 -8.25 -6.53 0.86
C GLN A 78 -7.26 -5.40 1.13
N LYS A 79 -7.71 -4.15 1.20
CA LYS A 79 -6.85 -2.98 1.46
C LYS A 79 -6.33 -2.97 2.91
N SER A 80 -5.02 -2.91 3.11
CA SER A 80 -4.38 -2.73 4.42
C SER A 80 -2.88 -2.50 4.27
N GLY A 81 -2.31 -1.75 5.22
CA GLY A 81 -0.89 -1.63 5.44
C GLY A 81 -0.16 -1.11 4.21
N SER A 82 0.82 -1.87 3.73
CA SER A 82 1.64 -1.43 2.60
C SER A 82 1.50 -2.34 1.39
N TYR A 83 1.47 -1.78 0.18
CA TYR A 83 1.25 -2.54 -1.04
C TYR A 83 1.67 -1.80 -2.31
N PHE A 84 1.85 -2.58 -3.38
CA PHE A 84 2.27 -2.07 -4.67
C PHE A 84 1.10 -1.86 -5.64
N SER A 85 1.03 -0.67 -6.22
CA SER A 85 0.06 -0.31 -7.27
C SER A 85 0.72 -0.28 -8.65
N PHE A 86 0.17 -1.09 -9.56
CA PHE A 86 0.60 -1.20 -10.94
C PHE A 86 -0.51 -1.89 -11.77
N PRO A 87 -0.75 -1.50 -13.03
CA PRO A 87 -0.07 -0.46 -13.82
C PRO A 87 -0.68 0.94 -13.63
N ASN A 88 -1.59 1.09 -12.66
CA ASN A 88 -2.30 2.31 -12.40
C ASN A 88 -2.31 2.67 -10.91
N TYR A 89 -2.15 3.94 -10.63
CA TYR A 89 -2.42 4.62 -9.37
C TYR A 89 -3.14 5.92 -9.69
N GLY A 90 -4.32 6.08 -9.12
CA GLY A 90 -5.27 7.15 -9.46
C GLY A 90 -6.69 6.61 -9.60
N PRO A 91 -7.59 7.40 -10.18
CA PRO A 91 -8.97 6.99 -10.44
C PRO A 91 -9.06 5.71 -11.27
N ALA A 92 -10.13 4.95 -11.06
CA ALA A 92 -10.46 3.83 -11.93
C ALA A 92 -10.79 4.34 -13.34
N TYR A 93 -10.41 3.58 -14.37
CA TYR A 93 -10.72 3.91 -15.75
C TYR A 93 -10.92 2.66 -16.60
N GLU A 94 -11.68 2.81 -17.69
CA GLU A 94 -11.83 1.76 -18.69
C GLU A 94 -10.68 1.81 -19.69
N SER A 95 -10.12 0.65 -19.98
CA SER A 95 -9.06 0.48 -20.96
C SER A 95 -9.39 -0.68 -21.89
N ASP A 96 -8.66 -0.82 -23.00
CA ASP A 96 -8.76 -2.01 -23.87
C ASP A 96 -8.44 -3.31 -23.11
N GLN A 97 -7.70 -3.18 -21.99
CA GLN A 97 -7.35 -4.28 -21.09
C GLN A 97 -8.47 -4.61 -20.09
N GLY A 98 -9.55 -3.83 -20.05
CA GLY A 98 -10.67 -3.91 -19.11
C GLY A 98 -10.64 -2.79 -18.07
N THR A 99 -11.57 -2.83 -17.12
CA THR A 99 -11.63 -1.89 -15.99
C THR A 99 -10.35 -2.00 -15.16
N GLN A 100 -9.60 -0.90 -15.09
CA GLN A 100 -8.51 -0.75 -14.14
C GLN A 100 -9.08 -0.16 -12.85
N GLU A 101 -9.02 -0.92 -11.76
CA GLU A 101 -9.43 -0.41 -10.46
C GLU A 101 -8.53 0.73 -10.00
N GLN A 102 -9.04 1.50 -9.03
CA GLN A 102 -8.19 2.36 -8.22
C GLN A 102 -7.06 1.50 -7.62
N SER A 103 -5.82 2.00 -7.68
CA SER A 103 -4.61 1.30 -7.23
C SER A 103 -4.15 0.11 -8.10
N GLY A 104 -4.76 -0.07 -9.27
CA GLY A 104 -4.27 -0.93 -10.34
C GLY A 104 -4.44 -2.43 -10.07
N PHE A 105 -4.08 -3.24 -11.07
CA PHE A 105 -4.28 -4.68 -11.06
C PHE A 105 -3.55 -5.41 -9.92
N THR A 106 -2.33 -5.00 -9.58
CA THR A 106 -1.51 -5.70 -8.56
C THR A 106 -2.12 -5.64 -7.17
N ALA A 107 -2.77 -4.53 -6.81
CA ALA A 107 -3.40 -4.34 -5.51
C ALA A 107 -4.72 -5.15 -5.37
N SER A 108 -5.28 -5.64 -6.46
CA SER A 108 -6.52 -6.44 -6.52
C SER A 108 -6.27 -7.93 -6.81
N SER A 109 -5.01 -8.30 -7.11
CA SER A 109 -4.67 -9.62 -7.63
C SER A 109 -4.10 -10.57 -6.58
N TYR A 110 -4.19 -11.87 -6.86
CA TYR A 110 -3.46 -12.88 -6.10
C TYR A 110 -1.99 -12.91 -6.54
N TRP A 111 -1.08 -12.78 -5.57
CA TRP A 111 0.35 -12.92 -5.74
C TRP A 111 0.76 -14.37 -5.53
N MET A 112 1.27 -14.99 -6.59
CA MET A 112 1.77 -16.36 -6.53
C MET A 112 3.13 -16.39 -5.86
N VAL A 113 3.25 -17.06 -4.71
CA VAL A 113 4.54 -17.34 -4.10
C VAL A 113 5.35 -18.27 -5.00
N GLU A 114 6.48 -17.80 -5.49
CA GLU A 114 7.40 -18.59 -6.31
C GLU A 114 8.36 -19.38 -5.41
N ARG A 115 9.01 -18.69 -4.46
CA ARG A 115 10.01 -19.26 -3.54
C ARG A 115 10.09 -18.44 -2.26
N TYR A 116 10.58 -19.05 -1.19
CA TYR A 116 10.90 -18.36 0.05
C TYR A 116 11.97 -19.15 0.81
N GLY A 117 12.73 -18.48 1.66
CA GLY A 117 13.77 -19.16 2.43
C GLY A 117 14.57 -18.26 3.33
N THR A 118 15.64 -18.84 3.87
CA THR A 118 16.69 -18.15 4.60
C THR A 118 17.94 -18.23 3.74
N ASP A 119 18.59 -17.09 3.52
CA ASP A 119 19.86 -17.04 2.81
C ASP A 119 20.98 -17.63 3.68
N PRO A 120 21.78 -18.59 3.17
CA PRO A 120 22.81 -19.25 3.97
C PRO A 120 24.06 -18.38 4.22
N GLU A 121 24.30 -17.35 3.42
CA GLU A 121 25.52 -16.53 3.50
C GLU A 121 25.35 -15.38 4.49
N PHE A 122 24.30 -14.58 4.34
CA PHE A 122 24.05 -13.43 5.22
C PHE A 122 22.88 -13.66 6.19
N GLY A 123 22.28 -14.85 6.19
CA GLY A 123 21.23 -15.24 7.13
C GLY A 123 19.85 -14.68 6.83
N GLY A 124 19.68 -13.68 5.94
CA GLY A 124 18.42 -12.98 5.73
C GLY A 124 17.24 -13.87 5.33
N VAL A 125 16.04 -13.56 5.82
CA VAL A 125 14.81 -14.26 5.41
C VAL A 125 14.15 -13.53 4.26
N TRP A 126 13.67 -14.25 3.25
CA TRP A 126 13.14 -13.65 2.04
C TRP A 126 11.97 -14.43 1.43
N LEU A 127 11.11 -13.71 0.72
CA LEU A 127 9.96 -14.20 -0.03
C LEU A 127 10.01 -13.64 -1.46
N MET A 128 9.87 -14.50 -2.46
CA MET A 128 9.67 -14.11 -3.85
C MET A 128 8.26 -14.47 -4.29
N SER A 129 7.53 -13.48 -4.80
CA SER A 129 6.15 -13.61 -5.27
C SER A 129 5.95 -12.92 -6.63
N MET A 130 4.91 -13.30 -7.35
CA MET A 130 4.70 -12.84 -8.73
C MET A 130 3.22 -12.62 -9.04
N VAL A 131 2.93 -11.56 -9.78
CA VAL A 131 1.65 -11.31 -10.46
C VAL A 131 1.89 -11.20 -11.96
N ARG A 132 1.02 -11.82 -12.76
CA ARG A 132 1.07 -11.74 -14.22
C ARG A 132 -0.29 -11.34 -14.75
N ASN A 133 -0.31 -10.32 -15.61
CA ASN A 133 -1.47 -10.01 -16.43
C ASN A 133 -1.26 -10.61 -17.82
N ARG A 134 -2.01 -11.68 -18.14
CA ARG A 134 -1.88 -12.38 -19.43
C ARG A 134 -2.41 -11.56 -20.60
N LYS A 135 -3.48 -10.79 -20.39
CA LYS A 135 -4.13 -9.98 -21.43
C LYS A 135 -3.27 -8.76 -21.80
N ALA A 136 -2.63 -8.17 -20.81
CA ALA A 136 -1.73 -7.03 -20.97
C ALA A 136 -0.25 -7.41 -21.15
N HIS A 137 0.04 -8.72 -21.22
CA HIS A 137 1.37 -9.28 -21.47
C HIS A 137 2.50 -8.81 -20.54
N TRP A 138 2.22 -8.32 -19.33
CA TRP A 138 3.25 -7.94 -18.36
C TRP A 138 3.28 -8.87 -17.14
N THR A 139 4.42 -8.87 -16.44
CA THR A 139 4.64 -9.59 -15.19
C THR A 139 5.34 -8.69 -14.18
N VAL A 140 4.98 -8.82 -12.91
CA VAL A 140 5.66 -8.19 -11.78
C VAL A 140 6.16 -9.27 -10.84
N ARG A 141 7.45 -9.27 -10.53
CA ARG A 141 8.01 -10.05 -9.44
C ARG A 141 8.36 -9.15 -8.28
N LYS A 142 8.09 -9.60 -7.06
CA LYS A 142 8.40 -8.90 -5.82
C LYS A 142 9.27 -9.80 -4.94
N ILE A 143 10.34 -9.23 -4.41
CA ILE A 143 11.16 -9.82 -3.35
C ILE A 143 10.92 -9.01 -2.09
N ASP A 144 10.51 -9.67 -1.01
CA ASP A 144 10.41 -9.11 0.33
C ASP A 144 11.47 -9.77 1.23
N MET A 145 12.25 -8.98 1.96
CA MET A 145 13.40 -9.48 2.72
C MET A 145 13.60 -8.76 4.05
N LEU A 146 14.03 -9.51 5.06
CA LEU A 146 14.56 -9.00 6.32
C LEU A 146 16.01 -9.46 6.50
N LEU A 147 16.90 -8.51 6.75
CA LEU A 147 18.30 -8.78 7.06
C LEU A 147 18.51 -8.92 8.58
N PRO A 148 19.48 -9.71 9.05
CA PRO A 148 19.79 -9.77 10.47
C PRO A 148 20.14 -8.40 11.03
N ASN A 149 19.73 -8.13 12.27
CA ASN A 149 20.08 -6.91 13.02
C ASN A 149 19.63 -5.58 12.37
N GLN A 150 18.67 -5.61 11.44
CA GLN A 150 18.15 -4.41 10.79
C GLN A 150 16.63 -4.31 10.94
N PRO A 151 16.08 -3.27 11.58
CA PRO A 151 14.62 -3.12 11.72
C PRO A 151 14.00 -2.56 10.43
N VAL A 152 14.32 -3.16 9.27
CA VAL A 152 13.91 -2.69 7.94
C VAL A 152 13.28 -3.83 7.14
N HIS A 153 12.10 -3.55 6.59
CA HIS A 153 11.49 -4.39 5.56
C HIS A 153 11.94 -3.91 4.18
N TYR A 154 12.75 -4.72 3.51
CA TYR A 154 13.20 -4.44 2.15
C TYR A 154 12.22 -5.06 1.15
N SER A 155 11.78 -4.27 0.17
CA SER A 155 11.01 -4.74 -0.97
C SER A 155 11.67 -4.32 -2.27
N ALA A 156 11.79 -5.24 -3.21
CA ALA A 156 12.27 -4.99 -4.57
C ALA A 156 11.25 -5.50 -5.58
N LEU A 157 11.01 -4.72 -6.63
CA LEU A 157 10.02 -5.01 -7.66
C LEU A 157 10.66 -5.03 -9.04
N PHE A 158 10.35 -6.06 -9.81
CA PHE A 158 10.83 -6.24 -11.18
C PHE A 158 9.62 -6.33 -12.10
N ILE A 159 9.41 -5.28 -12.89
CA ILE A 159 8.35 -5.23 -13.91
C ILE A 159 8.95 -5.68 -15.24
N THR A 160 8.28 -6.59 -15.94
CA THR A 160 8.66 -7.05 -17.28
C THR A 160 7.48 -6.90 -18.22
N ASN A 161 7.62 -6.05 -19.24
CA ASN A 161 6.71 -6.01 -20.38
C ASN A 161 7.10 -7.11 -21.37
N ASN A 162 6.17 -8.03 -21.67
CA ASN A 162 6.36 -9.08 -22.67
C ASN A 162 5.48 -8.87 -23.91
N ALA A 163 4.82 -7.71 -24.02
CA ALA A 163 4.11 -7.29 -25.21
C ALA A 163 5.10 -6.87 -26.31
N GLN A 164 4.59 -6.71 -27.54
CA GLN A 164 5.36 -6.03 -28.59
C GLN A 164 5.24 -4.52 -28.49
N GLU A 165 4.14 -4.05 -27.91
CA GLU A 165 3.82 -2.64 -27.72
C GLU A 165 4.41 -2.09 -26.42
N ASP A 166 4.62 -0.77 -26.39
CA ASP A 166 5.05 -0.05 -25.18
C ASP A 166 3.96 -0.11 -24.09
N LEU A 167 4.40 -0.36 -22.86
CA LEU A 167 3.53 -0.35 -21.69
C LEU A 167 3.49 1.04 -21.08
N ILE A 168 2.38 1.75 -21.25
CA ILE A 168 2.11 2.99 -20.53
C ILE A 168 1.54 2.62 -19.16
N ALA A 169 2.30 2.92 -18.12
CA ALA A 169 1.93 2.62 -16.74
C ALA A 169 2.49 3.69 -15.80
N ASN A 170 1.84 3.86 -14.66
CA ASN A 170 2.46 4.49 -13.51
C ASN A 170 2.55 3.47 -12.37
N THR A 171 3.25 3.84 -11.31
CA THR A 171 3.40 2.95 -10.18
C THR A 171 3.59 3.72 -8.89
N THR A 172 3.08 3.13 -7.80
CA THR A 172 3.20 3.68 -6.46
C THR A 172 3.40 2.55 -5.47
N TRP A 173 4.28 2.75 -4.51
CA TRP A 173 4.29 1.97 -3.27
C TRP A 173 3.46 2.72 -2.23
N ASN A 174 2.35 2.12 -1.81
CA ASN A 174 1.43 2.71 -0.86
C ASN A 174 1.84 2.29 0.55
N ASN A 175 1.86 3.24 1.48
CA ASN A 175 2.09 2.98 2.90
C ASN A 175 0.93 3.56 3.70
N GLU A 176 0.06 2.70 4.23
CA GLU A 176 -0.99 3.10 5.15
C GLU A 176 -0.53 2.85 6.58
N LEU A 177 -0.31 3.94 7.33
CA LEU A 177 0.09 3.89 8.72
C LEU A 177 -1.13 3.90 9.63
N GLY A 178 -1.09 3.08 10.68
CA GLY A 178 -2.10 3.03 11.73
C GLY A 178 -1.68 3.84 12.96
N SER A 179 -2.62 4.11 13.87
CA SER A 179 -2.30 4.62 15.20
C SER A 179 -1.42 3.59 15.95
N PRO A 180 -0.39 4.03 16.70
CA PRO A 180 -0.02 5.41 17.02
C PRO A 180 0.99 6.05 16.05
N PHE A 181 1.35 5.38 14.95
CA PHE A 181 2.39 5.89 14.02
C PHE A 181 1.89 7.02 13.11
N LEU A 182 0.57 7.15 12.99
CA LEU A 182 -0.07 8.31 12.37
C LEU A 182 -1.28 8.73 13.21
N GLU A 183 -1.12 9.84 13.93
CA GLU A 183 -2.16 10.45 14.75
C GLU A 183 -1.98 11.97 14.83
N SER A 184 -2.96 12.66 15.42
CA SER A 184 -2.91 14.13 15.54
C SER A 184 -1.65 14.57 16.30
N GLY A 185 -0.92 15.54 15.73
CA GLY A 185 0.34 16.04 16.28
C GLY A 185 1.58 15.29 15.80
N CYS A 186 1.46 14.21 15.02
CA CYS A 186 2.61 13.65 14.31
C CYS A 186 3.19 14.68 13.34
N VAL A 187 4.52 14.78 13.31
CA VAL A 187 5.25 15.63 12.36
C VAL A 187 5.54 14.83 11.09
N LEU A 188 5.25 15.43 9.95
CA LEU A 188 5.54 14.92 8.62
C LEU A 188 6.79 15.63 8.07
N ASN A 189 7.70 14.86 7.48
CA ASN A 189 8.92 15.40 6.88
C ASN A 189 9.18 14.74 5.51
N ALA A 190 9.62 15.54 4.55
CA ALA A 190 9.83 15.17 3.16
C ALA A 190 10.87 16.11 2.53
N SER A 191 11.56 15.63 1.49
CA SER A 191 12.68 16.33 0.84
C SER A 191 12.31 16.95 -0.51
N ALA A 192 11.11 17.52 -0.62
CA ALA A 192 10.62 18.14 -1.85
C ALA A 192 10.83 19.66 -1.85
N ASP A 193 11.32 20.19 -2.98
CA ASP A 193 11.51 21.64 -3.18
C ASP A 193 10.24 22.34 -3.68
N LEU A 194 9.31 21.60 -4.28
CA LEU A 194 8.07 22.11 -4.84
C LEU A 194 6.94 21.13 -4.56
N TRP A 195 5.79 21.64 -4.18
CA TRP A 195 4.60 20.87 -3.88
C TRP A 195 3.49 21.19 -4.87
N ALA A 196 2.60 20.24 -5.09
CA ALA A 196 1.40 20.40 -5.89
C ALA A 196 0.20 19.78 -5.19
N THR A 197 -0.96 20.43 -5.30
CA THR A 197 -2.23 19.85 -4.86
C THR A 197 -2.86 19.01 -5.96
N GLY A 198 -3.60 17.98 -5.55
CA GLY A 198 -4.33 17.12 -6.46
C GLY A 198 -5.54 17.78 -7.12
N ARG A 199 -6.14 17.05 -8.08
CA ARG A 199 -7.47 17.38 -8.60
C ARG A 199 -8.54 17.09 -7.57
N ASP A 200 -9.66 17.79 -7.64
CA ASP A 200 -10.81 17.58 -6.74
C ASP A 200 -11.44 16.19 -6.88
N ASP A 201 -11.31 15.55 -8.05
CA ASP A 201 -11.82 14.21 -8.34
C ASP A 201 -10.80 13.09 -8.08
N GLN A 202 -9.60 13.42 -7.59
CA GLN A 202 -8.53 12.45 -7.43
C GLN A 202 -8.80 11.41 -6.32
N LEU A 203 -9.50 11.82 -5.26
CA LEU A 203 -9.88 10.95 -4.14
C LEU A 203 -11.39 10.80 -4.08
N ILE A 204 -11.89 9.64 -4.55
CA ILE A 204 -13.32 9.34 -4.60
C ILE A 204 -13.94 9.39 -3.20
N GLY A 205 -15.02 10.18 -3.05
CA GLY A 205 -15.79 10.26 -1.81
C GLY A 205 -15.13 11.09 -0.71
N ALA A 206 -14.02 11.76 -1.00
CA ALA A 206 -13.38 12.68 -0.09
C ALA A 206 -13.60 14.15 -0.52
N SER A 207 -13.48 15.07 0.43
CA SER A 207 -13.42 16.51 0.13
C SER A 207 -12.13 17.09 0.67
N SER A 208 -11.37 17.75 -0.20
CA SER A 208 -10.14 18.48 0.14
C SER A 208 -10.46 19.91 0.58
N ARG A 209 -9.68 20.43 1.54
CA ARG A 209 -9.71 21.86 1.90
C ARG A 209 -8.75 22.70 1.05
N LEU A 210 -7.81 22.07 0.36
CA LEU A 210 -6.79 22.75 -0.46
C LEU A 210 -7.35 23.18 -1.80
N VAL A 211 -6.85 24.29 -2.35
CA VAL A 211 -7.12 24.68 -3.74
C VAL A 211 -6.62 23.56 -4.66
N ALA A 212 -7.39 23.16 -5.66
CA ALA A 212 -7.02 22.08 -6.57
C ALA A 212 -6.00 22.55 -7.64
N GLU A 213 -5.14 21.64 -8.08
CA GLU A 213 -4.22 21.82 -9.21
C GLU A 213 -3.30 23.07 -9.10
N VAL A 214 -2.80 23.38 -7.91
CA VAL A 214 -1.87 24.50 -7.69
C VAL A 214 -0.54 24.04 -7.14
N GLN A 215 0.52 24.74 -7.55
CA GLN A 215 1.89 24.54 -7.06
C GLN A 215 2.24 25.56 -5.98
N PHE A 216 3.05 25.15 -5.02
CA PHE A 216 3.54 25.98 -3.91
C PHE A 216 4.90 25.47 -3.41
N ASP A 217 5.76 26.35 -2.91
CA ASP A 217 7.16 26.08 -2.55
C ASP A 217 7.37 25.85 -1.04
N ASP A 218 6.40 26.25 -0.22
CA ASP A 218 6.45 26.12 1.24
C ASP A 218 5.34 25.19 1.74
N TRP A 219 5.72 23.98 2.18
CA TRP A 219 4.80 22.98 2.70
C TRP A 219 3.97 23.48 3.90
N LYS A 220 4.48 24.47 4.63
CA LYS A 220 3.77 25.09 5.76
C LYS A 220 2.72 26.11 5.33
N LYS A 221 2.65 26.40 4.02
CA LYS A 221 1.77 27.41 3.43
C LYS A 221 0.94 26.86 2.29
N ALA A 222 0.40 25.65 2.45
CA ALA A 222 -0.47 25.06 1.46
C ALA A 222 -1.76 25.90 1.29
N PRO A 223 -2.17 26.24 0.05
CA PRO A 223 -3.27 27.17 -0.20
C PRO A 223 -4.64 26.54 0.07
N LEU A 224 -5.53 27.27 0.78
CA LEU A 224 -6.88 26.82 1.13
C LEU A 224 -7.94 27.36 0.15
N LYS A 225 -8.99 26.55 -0.10
CA LYS A 225 -10.18 26.99 -0.87
C LYS A 225 -10.92 28.16 -0.24
N SER A 226 -10.91 28.26 1.08
CA SER A 226 -11.51 29.37 1.84
C SER A 226 -10.69 30.66 1.79
N GLY A 227 -9.55 30.66 1.12
CA GLY A 227 -8.53 31.69 1.23
C GLY A 227 -7.59 31.43 2.41
N GLY A 228 -6.40 32.03 2.35
CA GLY A 228 -5.31 31.81 3.31
C GLY A 228 -4.52 30.53 3.04
N THR A 229 -3.74 30.11 4.03
CA THR A 229 -2.84 28.95 3.95
C THR A 229 -2.96 28.06 5.19
N VAL A 230 -2.49 26.82 5.08
CA VAL A 230 -2.41 25.87 6.19
C VAL A 230 -1.05 25.18 6.24
N ASP A 231 -0.58 24.89 7.46
CA ASP A 231 0.58 24.06 7.69
C ASP A 231 0.21 22.58 7.55
N LEU A 232 0.84 21.89 6.60
CA LEU A 232 0.63 20.46 6.36
C LEU A 232 1.80 19.59 6.88
N THR A 233 2.76 20.19 7.59
CA THR A 233 3.89 19.46 8.21
C THR A 233 3.50 18.78 9.52
N GLU A 234 2.26 18.95 9.98
CA GLU A 234 1.71 18.28 11.15
C GLU A 234 0.36 17.65 10.83
N VAL A 235 0.13 16.44 11.35
CA VAL A 235 -1.15 15.74 11.18
C VAL A 235 -2.22 16.44 12.03
N PRO A 236 -3.32 16.95 11.42
CA PRO A 236 -4.35 17.66 12.15
C PRO A 236 -5.21 16.69 12.99
N PRO A 237 -5.97 17.20 13.97
CA PRO A 237 -7.08 16.44 14.54
C PRO A 237 -8.10 16.09 13.43
N PRO A 238 -9.04 15.17 13.66
CA PRO A 238 -10.05 14.83 12.66
C PRO A 238 -10.83 16.08 12.19
N ILE A 239 -10.62 16.48 10.93
CA ILE A 239 -11.27 17.66 10.31
C ILE A 239 -12.37 17.31 9.30
N GLY A 240 -12.64 16.02 9.07
CA GLY A 240 -13.62 15.56 8.08
C GLY A 240 -13.27 15.91 6.63
N LYS A 241 -11.98 16.13 6.35
CA LYS A 241 -11.41 16.42 5.03
C LYS A 241 -10.26 15.46 4.73
N THR A 242 -10.00 15.22 3.45
CA THR A 242 -8.82 14.49 2.99
C THR A 242 -8.10 15.35 1.98
N ASP A 243 -6.87 15.73 2.30
CA ASP A 243 -6.02 16.51 1.42
C ASP A 243 -5.08 15.58 0.67
N PHE A 244 -4.82 15.89 -0.61
CA PHE A 244 -3.82 15.21 -1.42
C PHE A 244 -2.79 16.24 -1.88
N ILE A 245 -1.53 15.97 -1.59
CA ILE A 245 -0.38 16.73 -2.09
C ILE A 245 0.69 15.78 -2.63
N SER A 246 1.48 16.26 -3.58
CA SER A 246 2.68 15.61 -4.09
C SER A 246 3.84 16.59 -4.07
N GLY A 247 5.05 16.12 -3.77
CA GLY A 247 6.29 16.90 -3.81
C GLY A 247 7.35 16.26 -4.70
#